data_AF-A0A937PR85-F1
#
_entry.id   AF-A0A937PR85-F1
#
_cell.length_a   1.000
_cell.length_b   1.000
_cell.length_c   1.000
_cell.angle_alpha   90.00
_cell.angle_beta   90.00
_cell.angle_gamma   90.00
#
_symmetry.space_group_name_H-M   'P 1'
#
loop_
_entity.id
_entity.type
_entity.pdbx_description
1 polymer ?
#
loop_
_entity_poly.entity_id
_entity_poly.type
_entity_poly.pdbx_seq_one_letter_code
_entity_poly.pdbx_strand_id
1 'polypeptide(L)'
;MKSPHNDPATPTRNITRRDFMGGAATAAGILAAPHLLLSAANAREIGSDERKKIAAAIPTKAFAKPRKKRRLLIFTLNVGYGGHGSIPTANLAFKLMGEKTGAFETVVSRDPAVFKPESLKRFDAVFFNNTVGNLFTDPALRRSLIEFVYAGGGLMGVHGTTVAFTRWPGAIEDWPEFGIMLGARGASHRDNTEHVFIKLDDPTHPVNQVFAGKGFDYRDEFFRYHEVYSRGRVRVLLSIDTEKTKFEGQPRGNCIRDDNDYALAWVRNYGRGRVFHSTIAHNPYVFWDRKMLRFYLAAAQFALGDLPAPTIPSAKLTPAIRAQERFGWRLGIEAYTFYKHTLLEAIDKTAELGLAYMGGLSFQKVSKEIPKNFEPGLTNDELRQIRLKLDSAGVTMLTYYYHSIPGDEAGCRRIFDFARKVGIETFMSEPAPESLDTIEKFCDEYEINVALHNHDRKASPQYWHPEGILKACQGRTRRIGACADMGYWMRNGIDPIEGLKKLKDRLITVQMHDLNELTPQGHDVPWGTGAGRTEQFLMEMRRLGITPTMFGLEYSYNFLESMPDVKKCAEFFNNLSLKLANKG
;
A
#
# COMPACT_ATOMS: atom_id res chain seq x y z
N MET A 1 -59.02 8.18 -0.47
CA MET A 1 -58.73 6.79 -0.09
C MET A 1 -57.35 6.41 -0.62
N LYS A 2 -56.54 5.81 0.25
CA LYS A 2 -55.20 5.20 0.05
C LYS A 2 -53.97 6.12 0.07
N SER A 3 -53.20 5.87 1.14
CA SER A 3 -51.93 6.38 1.65
C SER A 3 -50.73 6.11 0.73
N PRO A 4 -49.63 6.90 0.85
CA PRO A 4 -48.32 6.52 0.32
C PRO A 4 -47.62 5.55 1.30
N HIS A 5 -46.83 4.61 0.76
CA HIS A 5 -45.97 3.72 1.56
C HIS A 5 -44.50 4.10 1.35
N ASN A 6 -43.82 4.24 2.48
CA ASN A 6 -42.40 4.53 2.65
C ASN A 6 -41.50 3.42 2.09
N ASP A 7 -40.44 3.82 1.39
CA ASP A 7 -39.23 3.02 1.19
C ASP A 7 -38.42 2.93 2.49
N PRO A 8 -37.95 1.74 2.92
CA PRO A 8 -36.94 1.64 3.95
C PRO A 8 -35.54 1.77 3.35
N ALA A 9 -34.82 2.80 3.79
CA ALA A 9 -33.39 2.96 3.57
C ALA A 9 -32.61 1.73 4.09
N THR A 10 -31.74 1.18 3.25
CA THR A 10 -30.78 0.14 3.60
C THR A 10 -29.74 0.70 4.57
N PRO A 11 -29.57 0.16 5.80
CA PRO A 11 -28.56 0.65 6.71
C PRO A 11 -27.19 0.08 6.33
N THR A 12 -26.23 0.97 6.03
CA THR A 12 -24.80 0.66 6.06
C THR A 12 -24.42 0.21 7.46
N ARG A 13 -24.18 -1.10 7.64
CA ARG A 13 -23.84 -1.68 8.94
C ARG A 13 -22.34 -1.42 9.21
N ASN A 14 -22.06 -0.44 10.06
CA ASN A 14 -20.74 -0.29 10.67
C ASN A 14 -20.51 -1.47 11.62
N ILE A 15 -19.59 -2.37 11.26
CA ILE A 15 -19.16 -3.46 12.12
C ILE A 15 -18.40 -2.84 13.29
N THR A 16 -18.92 -3.01 14.52
CA THR A 16 -18.28 -2.53 15.75
C THR A 16 -17.73 -3.70 16.57
N ARG A 17 -16.82 -3.39 17.49
CA ARG A 17 -16.00 -4.31 18.33
C ARG A 17 -16.74 -5.46 19.03
N ARG A 18 -18.08 -5.46 19.10
CA ARG A 18 -18.89 -6.49 19.78
C ARG A 18 -19.21 -7.71 18.93
N ASP A 19 -19.05 -7.68 17.62
CA ASP A 19 -19.23 -8.86 16.76
C ASP A 19 -18.03 -9.83 16.79
N PHE A 20 -16.99 -9.50 17.57
CA PHE A 20 -15.72 -10.24 17.61
C PHE A 20 -15.55 -11.17 18.84
N MET A 21 -16.52 -11.22 19.76
CA MET A 21 -16.40 -12.05 20.97
C MET A 21 -17.71 -12.73 21.35
N GLY A 22 -17.81 -14.03 21.07
CA GLY A 22 -18.91 -14.87 21.54
C GLY A 22 -18.62 -16.35 21.34
N GLY A 23 -18.26 -17.04 22.43
CA GLY A 23 -18.43 -18.49 22.57
C GLY A 23 -17.15 -19.33 22.68
N ALA A 24 -16.40 -19.21 23.77
CA ALA A 24 -15.54 -20.29 24.26
C ALA A 24 -16.26 -21.00 25.41
N ALA A 25 -16.55 -22.29 25.25
CA ALA A 25 -16.86 -23.19 26.36
C ALA A 25 -16.32 -24.60 26.04
N THR A 26 -15.30 -24.95 26.81
CA THR A 26 -14.77 -26.26 27.22
C THR A 26 -15.48 -27.54 26.76
N ALA A 27 -14.71 -28.43 26.15
CA ALA A 27 -14.80 -29.87 26.39
C ALA A 27 -13.40 -30.50 26.24
N ALA A 28 -12.86 -30.99 27.35
CA ALA A 28 -11.66 -31.83 27.37
C ALA A 28 -12.03 -33.24 26.91
N GLY A 29 -11.29 -33.78 25.93
CA GLY A 29 -11.51 -35.13 25.40
C GLY A 29 -10.30 -35.62 24.61
N ILE A 30 -9.48 -36.40 25.30
CA ILE A 30 -8.53 -37.44 24.87
C ILE A 30 -8.06 -37.42 23.40
N LEU A 31 -6.75 -37.18 23.24
CA LEU A 31 -5.94 -37.29 22.03
C LEU A 31 -6.06 -38.67 21.36
N ALA A 32 -6.58 -38.68 20.14
CA ALA A 32 -6.18 -39.62 19.11
C ALA A 32 -5.88 -38.80 17.85
N ALA A 33 -4.59 -38.61 17.55
CA ALA A 33 -4.16 -37.92 16.35
C ALA A 33 -4.48 -38.78 15.12
N PRO A 34 -5.35 -38.35 14.19
CA PRO A 34 -5.39 -38.98 12.89
C PRO A 34 -4.21 -38.43 12.09
N HIS A 35 -3.33 -39.32 11.65
CA HIS A 35 -2.33 -39.02 10.64
C HIS A 35 -3.02 -38.38 9.43
N LEU A 36 -2.91 -37.05 9.29
CA LEU A 36 -3.24 -36.36 8.06
C LEU A 36 -2.26 -36.83 6.99
N LEU A 37 -2.73 -37.73 6.12
CA LEU A 37 -2.09 -38.06 4.87
C LEU A 37 -1.92 -36.75 4.07
N LEU A 38 -0.70 -36.21 4.06
CA LEU A 38 -0.26 -35.31 2.98
C LEU A 38 -0.27 -36.14 1.70
N SER A 39 -1.40 -36.17 0.99
CA SER A 39 -1.39 -36.54 -0.42
C SER A 39 -0.64 -35.45 -1.16
N ALA A 40 0.66 -35.66 -1.39
CA ALA A 40 1.43 -34.89 -2.35
C ALA A 40 0.85 -35.24 -3.73
N ALA A 41 -0.10 -34.43 -4.22
CA ALA A 41 -0.47 -34.48 -5.62
C ALA A 41 0.82 -34.36 -6.45
N ASN A 42 1.13 -35.39 -7.25
CA ASN A 42 2.26 -35.36 -8.17
C ASN A 42 2.05 -34.16 -9.09
N ALA A 43 2.97 -33.20 -9.05
CA ALA A 43 2.90 -32.03 -9.89
C ALA A 43 2.93 -32.47 -11.35
N ARG A 44 1.97 -31.99 -12.15
CA ARG A 44 1.92 -32.23 -13.59
C ARG A 44 3.28 -31.94 -14.24
N GLU A 45 3.82 -32.89 -14.99
CA GLU A 45 5.00 -32.64 -15.81
C GLU A 45 4.65 -31.75 -17.00
N ILE A 46 5.52 -30.76 -17.27
CA ILE A 46 5.36 -29.85 -18.41
C ILE A 46 5.94 -30.52 -19.65
N GLY A 47 5.09 -30.74 -20.66
CA GLY A 47 5.47 -31.38 -21.91
C GLY A 47 6.49 -30.55 -22.72
N SER A 48 7.25 -31.20 -23.60
CA SER A 48 8.28 -30.56 -24.43
C SER A 48 7.71 -29.42 -25.29
N ASP A 49 6.52 -29.60 -25.87
CA ASP A 49 5.86 -28.58 -26.69
C ASP A 49 5.38 -27.37 -25.87
N GLU A 50 4.89 -27.59 -24.65
CA GLU A 50 4.55 -26.50 -23.74
C GLU A 50 5.77 -25.68 -23.36
N ARG A 51 6.91 -26.32 -23.07
CA ARG A 51 8.17 -25.63 -22.78
C ARG A 51 8.61 -24.75 -23.95
N LYS A 52 8.50 -25.25 -25.18
CA LYS A 52 8.80 -24.47 -26.40
C LYS A 52 7.87 -23.26 -26.53
N LYS A 53 6.56 -23.44 -26.34
CA LYS A 53 5.56 -22.35 -26.36
C LYS A 53 5.88 -21.29 -25.31
N ILE A 54 6.16 -21.69 -24.07
CA ILE A 54 6.54 -20.80 -22.98
C ILE A 54 7.80 -20.00 -23.38
N ALA A 55 8.89 -20.68 -23.75
CA ALA A 55 10.16 -20.04 -24.12
C ALA A 55 10.01 -19.03 -25.28
N ALA A 56 9.18 -19.36 -26.28
CA ALA A 56 8.87 -18.49 -27.42
C ALA A 56 7.99 -17.29 -27.06
N ALA A 57 7.26 -17.36 -25.94
CA ALA A 57 6.37 -16.30 -25.47
C ALA A 57 7.02 -15.37 -24.44
N ILE A 58 8.12 -15.77 -23.79
CA ILE A 58 8.81 -14.96 -22.77
C ILE A 58 9.25 -13.60 -23.35
N PRO A 59 8.90 -12.49 -22.68
CA PRO A 59 9.37 -11.15 -23.05
C PRO A 59 10.90 -11.06 -23.12
N THR A 60 11.42 -10.25 -24.03
CA THR A 60 12.88 -10.09 -24.21
C THR A 60 13.48 -8.97 -23.35
N LYS A 61 12.65 -8.05 -22.84
CA LYS A 61 13.08 -6.90 -22.05
C LYS A 61 12.13 -6.65 -20.88
N ALA A 62 12.69 -6.24 -19.76
CA ALA A 62 11.97 -5.70 -18.62
C ALA A 62 11.33 -4.34 -18.96
N PHE A 63 10.23 -3.97 -18.29
CA PHE A 63 9.61 -2.65 -18.41
C PHE A 63 10.40 -1.57 -17.67
N ALA A 64 11.03 -1.93 -16.55
CA ALA A 64 11.91 -1.07 -15.79
C ALA A 64 13.26 -1.76 -15.54
N LYS A 65 14.34 -0.98 -15.46
CA LYS A 65 15.63 -1.51 -15.01
C LYS A 65 15.54 -1.82 -13.50
N PRO A 66 15.88 -3.04 -13.05
CA PRO A 66 15.90 -3.34 -11.62
C PRO A 66 16.82 -2.41 -10.85
N ARG A 67 16.34 -1.88 -9.72
CA ARG A 67 17.10 -0.96 -8.85
C ARG A 67 18.22 -1.67 -8.09
N LYS A 68 18.01 -2.95 -7.80
CA LYS A 68 18.96 -3.89 -7.20
C LYS A 68 18.70 -5.28 -7.76
N LYS A 69 19.57 -6.25 -7.47
CA LYS A 69 19.28 -7.66 -7.76
C LYS A 69 18.02 -8.06 -7.01
N ARG A 70 17.03 -8.60 -7.71
CA ARG A 70 15.73 -8.96 -7.15
C ARG A 70 15.56 -10.46 -6.98
N ARG A 71 14.94 -10.87 -5.87
CA ARG A 71 14.58 -12.27 -5.61
C ARG A 71 13.08 -12.42 -5.33
N LEU A 72 12.42 -13.24 -6.15
CA LEU A 72 11.01 -13.57 -6.05
C LEU A 72 10.85 -14.99 -5.47
N LEU A 73 10.23 -15.11 -4.29
CA LEU A 73 9.82 -16.41 -3.75
C LEU A 73 8.50 -16.83 -4.42
N ILE A 74 8.48 -17.96 -5.12
CA ILE A 74 7.25 -18.56 -5.64
C ILE A 74 6.82 -19.68 -4.69
N PHE A 75 5.72 -19.46 -3.98
CA PHE A 75 5.17 -20.41 -3.03
C PHE A 75 3.99 -21.17 -3.65
N THR A 76 4.03 -22.50 -3.59
CA THR A 76 3.12 -23.38 -4.36
C THR A 76 2.39 -24.43 -3.52
N LEU A 77 2.47 -24.34 -2.19
CA LEU A 77 1.78 -25.28 -1.30
C LEU A 77 0.26 -25.18 -1.49
N ASN A 78 -0.39 -26.34 -1.49
CA ASN A 78 -1.84 -26.50 -1.47
C ASN A 78 -2.15 -27.54 -0.38
N VAL A 79 -3.15 -27.29 0.47
CA VAL A 79 -3.51 -28.15 1.61
C VAL A 79 -4.98 -28.54 1.48
N GLY A 80 -5.27 -29.84 1.40
CA GLY A 80 -6.63 -30.35 1.17
C GLY A 80 -7.14 -30.19 -0.27
N TYR A 81 -6.33 -29.62 -1.18
CA TYR A 81 -6.67 -29.41 -2.58
C TYR A 81 -5.54 -29.91 -3.49
N GLY A 82 -5.88 -30.52 -4.63
CA GLY A 82 -4.92 -31.15 -5.55
C GLY A 82 -3.99 -30.18 -6.29
N GLY A 83 -4.28 -28.88 -6.21
CA GLY A 83 -3.55 -27.82 -6.92
C GLY A 83 -4.03 -27.65 -8.36
N HIS A 84 -3.72 -26.48 -8.92
CA HIS A 84 -4.08 -26.13 -10.29
C HIS A 84 -3.03 -26.65 -11.29
N GLY A 85 -3.47 -27.14 -12.46
CA GLY A 85 -2.59 -27.64 -13.52
C GLY A 85 -1.65 -26.57 -14.12
N SER A 86 -1.92 -25.29 -13.86
CA SER A 86 -1.11 -24.15 -14.27
C SER A 86 0.09 -23.85 -13.36
N ILE A 87 0.16 -24.43 -12.15
CA ILE A 87 1.25 -24.16 -11.20
C ILE A 87 2.62 -24.44 -11.82
N PRO A 88 2.90 -25.62 -12.43
CA PRO A 88 4.19 -25.89 -13.03
C PRO A 88 4.53 -24.95 -14.20
N THR A 89 3.55 -24.66 -15.07
CA THR A 89 3.76 -23.75 -16.21
C THR A 89 4.07 -22.33 -15.77
N ALA A 90 3.39 -21.83 -14.73
CA ALA A 90 3.68 -20.52 -14.13
C ALA A 90 5.09 -20.47 -13.53
N ASN A 91 5.49 -21.50 -12.76
CA ASN A 91 6.83 -21.57 -12.18
C ASN A 91 7.92 -21.49 -13.27
N LEU A 92 7.77 -22.27 -14.35
CA LEU A 92 8.71 -22.26 -15.46
C LEU A 92 8.71 -20.92 -16.19
N ALA A 93 7.53 -20.37 -16.48
CA ALA A 93 7.41 -19.11 -17.19
C ALA A 93 8.05 -17.96 -16.39
N PHE A 94 7.79 -17.85 -15.09
CA PHE A 94 8.40 -16.81 -14.24
C PHE A 94 9.91 -16.98 -14.12
N LYS A 95 10.41 -18.22 -13.99
CA LYS A 95 11.85 -18.49 -13.97
C LYS A 95 12.52 -18.00 -15.26
N LEU A 96 12.05 -18.47 -16.42
CA LEU A 96 12.60 -18.08 -17.72
C LEU A 96 12.42 -16.58 -17.99
N MET A 97 11.34 -15.98 -17.52
CA MET A 97 11.07 -14.56 -17.64
C MET A 97 12.04 -13.71 -16.84
N GLY A 98 12.32 -14.09 -15.59
CA GLY A 98 13.34 -13.46 -14.76
C GLY A 98 14.73 -13.55 -15.41
N GLU A 99 15.13 -14.76 -15.83
CA GLU A 99 16.43 -15.04 -16.48
C GLU A 99 16.61 -14.27 -17.79
N LYS A 100 15.62 -14.30 -18.69
CA LYS A 100 15.72 -13.70 -20.03
C LYS A 100 15.71 -12.18 -19.99
N THR A 101 14.97 -11.58 -19.05
CA THR A 101 14.83 -10.12 -18.96
C THR A 101 15.84 -9.48 -17.99
N GLY A 102 16.48 -10.30 -17.14
CA GLY A 102 17.30 -9.84 -16.03
C GLY A 102 16.51 -9.16 -14.90
N ALA A 103 15.18 -9.26 -14.90
CA ALA A 103 14.33 -8.53 -13.97
C ALA A 103 14.40 -9.06 -12.53
N PHE A 104 14.52 -10.39 -12.35
CA PHE A 104 14.55 -11.03 -11.04
C PHE A 104 15.04 -12.49 -11.14
N GLU A 105 15.49 -13.02 -10.01
CA GLU A 105 15.72 -14.45 -9.80
C GLU A 105 14.53 -15.07 -9.05
N THR A 106 14.22 -16.33 -9.33
CA THR A 106 13.11 -17.04 -8.67
C THR A 106 13.60 -18.15 -7.76
N VAL A 107 12.96 -18.33 -6.61
CA VAL A 107 13.08 -19.53 -5.77
C VAL A 107 11.70 -20.14 -5.59
N VAL A 108 11.52 -21.41 -5.93
CA VAL A 108 10.25 -22.13 -5.75
C VAL A 108 10.30 -22.91 -4.44
N SER A 109 9.26 -22.80 -3.61
CA SER A 109 9.13 -23.58 -2.38
C SER A 109 7.70 -24.03 -2.10
N ARG A 110 7.58 -25.16 -1.40
CA ARG A 110 6.34 -25.65 -0.77
C ARG A 110 6.47 -25.74 0.75
N ASP A 111 7.65 -25.50 1.31
CA ASP A 111 7.93 -25.60 2.74
C ASP A 111 7.62 -24.26 3.44
N PRO A 112 6.66 -24.20 4.39
CA PRO A 112 6.36 -23.01 5.16
C PRO A 112 7.57 -22.40 5.90
N ALA A 113 8.64 -23.15 6.17
CA ALA A 113 9.83 -22.64 6.83
C ALA A 113 10.49 -21.46 6.09
N VAL A 114 10.20 -21.27 4.78
CA VAL A 114 10.66 -20.08 4.04
C VAL A 114 10.15 -18.76 4.59
N PHE A 115 9.03 -18.78 5.34
CA PHE A 115 8.43 -17.61 5.99
C PHE A 115 9.04 -17.28 7.36
N LYS A 116 10.05 -18.02 7.83
CA LYS A 116 10.86 -17.59 8.98
C LYS A 116 11.57 -16.27 8.65
N PRO A 117 11.67 -15.30 9.57
CA PRO A 117 12.23 -13.97 9.27
C PRO A 117 13.60 -13.99 8.57
N GLU A 118 14.50 -14.88 8.99
CA GLU A 118 15.87 -15.00 8.49
C GLU A 118 15.91 -15.52 7.05
N SER A 119 14.94 -16.35 6.67
CA SER A 119 14.79 -16.83 5.30
C SER A 119 14.06 -15.80 4.44
N LEU A 120 12.96 -15.24 4.95
CA LEU A 120 12.06 -14.36 4.20
C LEU A 120 12.73 -13.05 3.80
N LYS A 121 13.61 -12.50 4.64
CA LYS A 121 14.38 -11.26 4.36
C LYS A 121 15.29 -11.34 3.12
N ARG A 122 15.51 -12.54 2.57
CA ARG A 122 16.31 -12.75 1.34
C ARG A 122 15.52 -12.48 0.07
N PHE A 123 14.22 -12.24 0.17
CA PHE A 123 13.31 -12.01 -0.96
C PHE A 123 12.82 -10.57 -0.95
N ASP A 124 12.54 -10.04 -2.14
CA ASP A 124 11.92 -8.73 -2.34
C ASP A 124 10.40 -8.84 -2.50
N ALA A 125 9.90 -10.01 -2.92
CA ALA A 125 8.48 -10.30 -3.03
C ALA A 125 8.17 -11.80 -2.86
N VAL A 126 6.94 -12.09 -2.47
CA VAL A 126 6.37 -13.44 -2.41
C VAL A 126 5.24 -13.56 -3.43
N PHE A 127 5.29 -14.57 -4.28
CA PHE A 127 4.26 -14.96 -5.22
C PHE A 127 3.57 -16.25 -4.75
N PHE A 128 2.35 -16.12 -4.23
CA PHE A 128 1.45 -17.25 -4.00
C PHE A 128 0.87 -17.69 -5.34
N ASN A 129 1.47 -18.71 -5.94
CA ASN A 129 1.05 -19.22 -7.23
C ASN A 129 -0.05 -20.27 -7.02
N ASN A 130 -1.32 -19.86 -7.23
CA ASN A 130 -2.46 -20.76 -7.24
C ASN A 130 -2.60 -21.62 -5.97
N THR A 131 -2.31 -21.04 -4.80
CA THR A 131 -2.29 -21.74 -3.50
C THR A 131 -3.69 -21.80 -2.87
N VAL A 132 -4.12 -22.98 -2.43
CA VAL A 132 -5.43 -23.24 -1.82
C VAL A 132 -5.27 -23.94 -0.47
N GLY A 133 -6.18 -23.64 0.46
CA GLY A 133 -6.27 -24.31 1.75
C GLY A 133 -5.40 -23.68 2.84
N ASN A 134 -5.34 -24.29 4.03
CA ASN A 134 -4.67 -23.70 5.19
C ASN A 134 -3.16 -23.97 5.15
N LEU A 135 -2.45 -23.13 4.40
CA LEU A 135 -1.04 -23.35 4.01
C LEU A 135 -0.09 -23.51 5.20
N PHE A 136 -0.34 -22.76 6.28
CA PHE A 136 0.35 -22.90 7.56
C PHE A 136 -0.44 -22.20 8.68
N THR A 137 -0.35 -22.75 9.89
CA THR A 137 -1.08 -22.27 11.08
C THR A 137 -0.19 -21.60 12.12
N ASP A 138 1.13 -21.68 11.97
CA ASP A 138 2.09 -21.07 12.90
C ASP A 138 1.91 -19.52 12.93
N PRO A 139 1.53 -18.94 14.09
CA PRO A 139 1.33 -17.50 14.23
C PRO A 139 2.59 -16.67 13.96
N ALA A 140 3.79 -17.21 14.20
CA ALA A 140 5.04 -16.52 13.94
C ALA A 140 5.30 -16.37 12.43
N LEU A 141 5.00 -17.41 11.63
CA LEU A 141 5.12 -17.35 10.17
C LEU A 141 4.09 -16.39 9.56
N ARG A 142 2.84 -16.42 10.06
CA ARG A 142 1.78 -15.49 9.67
C ARG A 142 2.17 -14.04 9.95
N ARG A 143 2.68 -13.78 11.15
CA ARG A 143 3.21 -12.46 11.53
C ARG A 143 4.38 -12.04 10.63
N SER A 144 5.32 -12.93 10.37
CA SER A 144 6.47 -12.63 9.51
C SER A 144 6.04 -12.24 8.10
N LEU A 145 5.02 -12.90 7.53
CA LEU A 145 4.47 -12.52 6.22
C LEU A 145 3.81 -11.13 6.26
N ILE A 146 2.96 -10.85 7.26
CA ILE A 146 2.33 -9.53 7.39
C ILE A 146 3.38 -8.44 7.54
N GLU A 147 4.33 -8.62 8.45
CA GLU A 147 5.39 -7.63 8.68
C GLU A 147 6.28 -7.45 7.46
N PHE A 148 6.59 -8.53 6.72
CA PHE A 148 7.32 -8.44 5.46
C PHE A 148 6.59 -7.55 4.44
N VAL A 149 5.30 -7.80 4.21
CA VAL A 149 4.51 -7.00 3.26
C VAL A 149 4.38 -5.57 3.77
N TYR A 150 3.97 -5.37 5.02
CA TYR A 150 3.74 -4.04 5.60
C TYR A 150 5.00 -3.16 5.59
N ALA A 151 6.17 -3.78 5.79
CA ALA A 151 7.48 -3.13 5.73
C ALA A 151 7.93 -2.72 4.33
N GLY A 152 7.25 -3.19 3.28
CA GLY A 152 7.59 -2.88 1.90
C GLY A 152 7.98 -4.07 1.04
N GLY A 153 7.86 -5.31 1.52
CA GLY A 153 7.94 -6.50 0.68
C GLY A 153 6.76 -6.62 -0.28
N GLY A 154 7.00 -7.15 -1.48
CA GLY A 154 5.94 -7.37 -2.48
C GLY A 154 5.10 -8.61 -2.20
N LEU A 155 3.83 -8.59 -2.58
CA LEU A 155 2.95 -9.76 -2.58
C LEU A 155 2.29 -9.90 -3.96
N MET A 156 2.37 -11.09 -4.54
CA MET A 156 1.60 -11.46 -5.71
C MET A 156 0.71 -12.65 -5.38
N GLY A 157 -0.55 -12.57 -5.78
CA GLY A 157 -1.49 -13.69 -5.79
C GLY A 157 -2.04 -13.90 -7.19
N VAL A 158 -2.36 -15.14 -7.53
CA VAL A 158 -3.14 -15.43 -8.72
C VAL A 158 -4.19 -16.48 -8.45
N HIS A 159 -5.38 -16.27 -9.00
CA HIS A 159 -6.49 -17.21 -9.07
C HIS A 159 -6.80 -17.89 -7.73
N GLY A 160 -6.29 -19.11 -7.48
CA GLY A 160 -6.52 -19.86 -6.24
C GLY A 160 -6.11 -19.14 -4.95
N THR A 161 -5.21 -18.15 -5.00
CA THR A 161 -4.70 -17.43 -3.82
C THR A 161 -5.79 -16.83 -2.93
N THR A 162 -6.95 -16.45 -3.47
CA THR A 162 -8.06 -15.86 -2.68
C THR A 162 -8.68 -16.84 -1.68
N VAL A 163 -8.42 -18.14 -1.81
CA VAL A 163 -8.81 -19.19 -0.86
C VAL A 163 -7.62 -19.83 -0.13
N ALA A 164 -6.44 -19.19 -0.18
CA ALA A 164 -5.33 -19.52 0.73
C ALA A 164 -5.70 -19.17 2.17
N PHE A 165 -5.18 -19.94 3.14
CA PHE A 165 -5.50 -19.80 4.57
C PHE A 165 -7.00 -19.94 4.89
N THR A 166 -7.64 -20.86 4.17
CA THR A 166 -8.99 -21.34 4.47
C THR A 166 -8.94 -22.85 4.74
N ARG A 167 -9.83 -23.38 5.58
CA ARG A 167 -9.93 -24.82 5.81
C ARG A 167 -10.79 -25.46 4.71
N TRP A 168 -10.33 -26.59 4.18
CA TRP A 168 -10.97 -27.32 3.09
C TRP A 168 -11.53 -28.67 3.58
N PRO A 169 -12.69 -29.17 3.09
CA PRO A 169 -13.56 -28.60 2.04
C PRO A 169 -14.35 -27.36 2.47
N GLY A 170 -14.72 -26.50 1.50
CA GLY A 170 -15.66 -25.38 1.70
C GLY A 170 -15.03 -23.99 1.89
N ALA A 171 -13.70 -23.87 1.85
CA ALA A 171 -12.97 -22.61 2.03
C ALA A 171 -13.41 -21.82 3.29
N ILE A 172 -13.52 -22.51 4.43
CA ILE A 172 -13.89 -21.90 5.72
C ILE A 172 -12.76 -20.99 6.18
N GLU A 173 -13.05 -19.72 6.45
CA GLU A 173 -12.05 -18.72 6.82
C GLU A 173 -11.27 -19.12 8.10
N ASP A 174 -9.93 -18.99 8.05
CA ASP A 174 -9.03 -19.30 9.17
C ASP A 174 -8.12 -18.12 9.52
N TRP A 175 -7.73 -17.31 8.53
CA TRP A 175 -6.92 -16.11 8.72
C TRP A 175 -7.44 -14.93 7.90
N PRO A 176 -8.49 -14.23 8.40
CA PRO A 176 -9.16 -13.16 7.65
C PRO A 176 -8.23 -12.05 7.14
N GLU A 177 -7.17 -11.76 7.91
CA GLU A 177 -6.22 -10.69 7.60
C GLU A 177 -5.44 -10.94 6.30
N PHE A 178 -5.26 -12.20 5.89
CA PHE A 178 -4.66 -12.49 4.58
C PHE A 178 -5.58 -12.03 3.43
N GLY A 179 -6.89 -12.26 3.54
CA GLY A 179 -7.87 -11.77 2.58
C GLY A 179 -7.94 -10.24 2.54
N ILE A 180 -7.83 -9.60 3.71
CA ILE A 180 -7.69 -8.14 3.82
C ILE A 180 -6.44 -7.65 3.11
N MET A 181 -5.28 -8.25 3.36
CA MET A 181 -4.01 -7.88 2.72
C MET A 181 -4.04 -8.07 1.20
N LEU A 182 -4.58 -9.19 0.71
CA LEU A 182 -4.72 -9.48 -0.72
C LEU A 182 -5.77 -8.56 -1.40
N GLY A 183 -6.83 -8.23 -0.66
CA GLY A 183 -7.95 -7.41 -1.12
C GLY A 183 -9.17 -8.20 -1.63
N ALA A 184 -9.21 -9.52 -1.47
CA ALA A 184 -10.36 -10.35 -1.84
C ALA A 184 -10.38 -11.72 -1.14
N ARG A 185 -11.57 -12.34 -1.12
CA ARG A 185 -11.82 -13.72 -0.70
C ARG A 185 -12.81 -14.38 -1.67
N GLY A 186 -12.72 -15.71 -1.75
CA GLY A 186 -13.69 -16.53 -2.48
C GLY A 186 -13.17 -17.13 -3.77
N ALA A 187 -13.96 -18.08 -4.30
CA ALA A 187 -13.66 -18.85 -5.49
C ALA A 187 -14.93 -19.11 -6.34
N SER A 188 -15.96 -18.25 -6.21
CA SER A 188 -17.17 -18.40 -7.03
C SER A 188 -16.84 -18.17 -8.51
N HIS A 189 -17.23 -19.08 -9.38
CA HIS A 189 -16.94 -19.02 -10.83
C HIS A 189 -18.02 -19.74 -11.63
N ARG A 190 -18.00 -19.62 -12.96
CA ARG A 190 -18.93 -20.35 -13.85
C ARG A 190 -18.28 -21.57 -14.47
N ASP A 191 -17.44 -21.34 -15.46
CA ASP A 191 -16.76 -22.39 -16.23
C ASP A 191 -15.24 -22.20 -16.17
N ASN A 192 -14.51 -23.30 -16.22
CA ASN A 192 -13.05 -23.30 -16.20
C ASN A 192 -12.44 -22.67 -17.48
N THR A 193 -13.23 -22.45 -18.53
CA THR A 193 -12.86 -21.86 -19.83
C THR A 193 -13.89 -20.83 -20.31
N GLU A 194 -14.57 -20.18 -19.36
CA GLU A 194 -15.56 -19.14 -19.62
C GLU A 194 -15.00 -18.09 -20.58
N HIS A 195 -15.81 -17.63 -21.54
CA HIS A 195 -15.45 -16.55 -22.44
C HIS A 195 -15.99 -15.23 -21.92
N VAL A 196 -15.11 -14.25 -21.71
CA VAL A 196 -15.51 -12.91 -21.27
C VAL A 196 -14.82 -11.84 -22.11
N PHE A 197 -15.49 -10.71 -22.28
CA PHE A 197 -14.85 -9.47 -22.71
C PHE A 197 -14.32 -8.74 -21.48
N ILE A 198 -13.06 -8.33 -21.52
CA ILE A 198 -12.35 -7.66 -20.44
C ILE A 198 -12.17 -6.18 -20.81
N LYS A 199 -12.57 -5.29 -19.91
CA LYS A 199 -12.28 -3.86 -19.99
C LYS A 199 -11.11 -3.49 -19.07
N LEU A 200 -10.43 -2.41 -19.44
CA LEU A 200 -9.38 -1.80 -18.62
C LEU A 200 -10.01 -0.68 -17.79
N ASP A 201 -10.11 -0.87 -16.47
CA ASP A 201 -10.58 0.16 -15.54
C ASP A 201 -9.56 1.29 -15.35
N ASP A 202 -8.28 1.00 -15.61
CA ASP A 202 -7.22 2.00 -15.62
C ASP A 202 -6.29 1.83 -16.84
N PRO A 203 -6.69 2.36 -18.01
CA PRO A 203 -5.98 2.17 -19.27
C PRO A 203 -4.53 2.68 -19.28
N THR A 204 -4.25 3.70 -18.47
CA THR A 204 -2.93 4.36 -18.40
C THR A 204 -2.03 3.79 -17.31
N HIS A 205 -2.53 2.86 -16.49
CA HIS A 205 -1.74 2.30 -15.40
C HIS A 205 -0.47 1.60 -15.92
N PRO A 206 0.70 1.78 -15.29
CA PRO A 206 1.95 1.15 -15.74
C PRO A 206 1.86 -0.37 -15.95
N VAL A 207 1.12 -1.07 -15.09
CA VAL A 207 0.88 -2.53 -15.21
C VAL A 207 0.00 -2.90 -16.42
N ASN A 208 -0.88 -2.00 -16.88
CA ASN A 208 -1.80 -2.23 -18.00
C ASN A 208 -1.24 -1.83 -19.37
N GLN A 209 -0.04 -1.24 -19.44
CA GLN A 209 0.50 -0.67 -20.69
C GLN A 209 0.58 -1.68 -21.85
N VAL A 210 0.74 -2.97 -21.56
CA VAL A 210 0.77 -4.04 -22.56
C VAL A 210 -0.50 -4.11 -23.43
N PHE A 211 -1.64 -3.68 -22.91
CA PHE A 211 -2.93 -3.72 -23.62
C PHE A 211 -3.19 -2.46 -24.46
N ALA A 212 -2.31 -1.45 -24.42
CA ALA A 212 -2.42 -0.21 -25.18
C ALA A 212 -3.79 0.49 -25.02
N GLY A 213 -4.35 0.43 -23.82
CA GLY A 213 -5.64 1.02 -23.47
C GLY A 213 -6.87 0.34 -24.08
N LYS A 214 -6.70 -0.83 -24.72
CA LYS A 214 -7.79 -1.56 -25.37
C LYS A 214 -8.22 -2.75 -24.53
N GLY A 215 -9.53 -2.91 -24.37
CA GLY A 215 -10.12 -4.16 -23.89
C GLY A 215 -9.80 -5.33 -24.83
N PHE A 216 -9.99 -6.54 -24.34
CA PHE A 216 -9.74 -7.78 -25.07
C PHE A 216 -10.69 -8.86 -24.58
N ASP A 217 -11.01 -9.84 -25.42
CA ASP A 217 -11.70 -11.04 -24.97
C ASP A 217 -10.70 -12.11 -24.53
N TYR A 218 -11.10 -12.93 -23.57
CA TYR A 218 -10.25 -13.97 -23.05
C TYR A 218 -11.06 -15.16 -22.54
N ARG A 219 -10.42 -16.33 -22.52
CA ARG A 219 -10.96 -17.53 -21.90
C ARG A 219 -10.12 -17.94 -20.71
N ASP A 220 -10.73 -18.15 -19.57
CA ASP A 220 -10.11 -18.74 -18.37
C ASP A 220 -11.20 -19.05 -17.32
N GLU A 221 -10.81 -19.46 -16.11
CA GLU A 221 -11.72 -19.47 -14.96
C GLU A 221 -11.64 -18.13 -14.20
N PHE A 222 -12.74 -17.38 -14.21
CA PHE A 222 -12.81 -16.06 -13.56
C PHE A 222 -13.56 -16.14 -12.22
N PHE A 223 -12.80 -16.01 -11.13
CA PHE A 223 -13.35 -15.88 -9.79
C PHE A 223 -14.05 -14.54 -9.63
N ARG A 224 -15.18 -14.59 -8.95
CA ARG A 224 -16.06 -13.45 -8.67
C ARG A 224 -16.12 -13.27 -7.17
N TYR A 225 -15.74 -12.07 -6.74
CA TYR A 225 -15.50 -11.78 -5.34
C TYR A 225 -16.69 -11.06 -4.74
N HIS A 226 -16.92 -11.29 -3.46
CA HIS A 226 -17.80 -10.50 -2.61
C HIS A 226 -16.94 -9.78 -1.58
N GLU A 227 -17.46 -9.47 -0.40
CA GLU A 227 -16.60 -9.03 0.70
C GLU A 227 -15.46 -10.04 0.93
N VAL A 228 -14.21 -9.62 1.14
CA VAL A 228 -13.71 -8.26 1.44
C VAL A 228 -13.34 -7.39 0.23
N TYR A 229 -13.60 -7.84 -1.00
CA TYR A 229 -13.32 -7.04 -2.21
C TYR A 229 -14.19 -5.79 -2.26
N SER A 230 -13.57 -4.66 -2.59
CA SER A 230 -14.22 -3.39 -2.87
C SER A 230 -13.29 -2.46 -3.64
N ARG A 231 -13.83 -1.68 -4.57
CA ARG A 231 -13.12 -0.57 -5.24
C ARG A 231 -12.66 0.53 -4.26
N GLY A 232 -13.21 0.57 -3.05
CA GLY A 232 -12.72 1.42 -1.95
C GLY A 232 -11.44 0.92 -1.29
N ARG A 233 -11.06 -0.33 -1.54
CA ARG A 233 -9.88 -1.00 -0.96
C ARG A 233 -8.75 -1.21 -1.98
N VAL A 234 -9.08 -1.44 -3.24
CA VAL A 234 -8.12 -1.81 -4.29
C VAL A 234 -8.19 -0.89 -5.51
N ARG A 235 -7.07 -0.77 -6.23
CA ARG A 235 -6.98 -0.13 -7.55
C ARG A 235 -7.22 -1.21 -8.61
N VAL A 236 -8.46 -1.31 -9.07
CA VAL A 236 -8.87 -2.24 -10.13
C VAL A 236 -8.19 -1.87 -11.44
N LEU A 237 -7.56 -2.86 -12.08
CA LEU A 237 -6.87 -2.73 -13.35
C LEU A 237 -7.72 -3.27 -14.51
N LEU A 238 -8.35 -4.43 -14.29
CA LEU A 238 -9.14 -5.17 -15.26
C LEU A 238 -10.45 -5.62 -14.61
N SER A 239 -11.55 -5.56 -15.33
CA SER A 239 -12.85 -6.14 -14.94
C SER A 239 -13.58 -6.72 -16.14
N ILE A 240 -14.59 -7.56 -15.89
CA ILE A 240 -15.48 -8.04 -16.96
C ILE A 240 -16.28 -6.85 -17.51
N ASP A 241 -16.29 -6.72 -18.83
CA ASP A 241 -17.20 -5.86 -19.57
C ASP A 241 -18.57 -6.58 -19.65
N THR A 242 -19.47 -6.25 -18.73
CA THR A 242 -20.79 -6.88 -18.61
C THR A 242 -21.75 -6.45 -19.72
N GLU A 243 -21.45 -5.38 -20.45
CA GLU A 243 -22.27 -4.96 -21.60
C GLU A 243 -22.00 -5.87 -22.81
N LYS A 244 -20.78 -6.41 -22.91
CA LYS A 244 -20.36 -7.31 -24.00
C LYS A 244 -20.36 -8.78 -23.62
N THR A 245 -20.21 -9.09 -22.34
CA THR A 245 -20.14 -10.46 -21.85
C THR A 245 -21.51 -10.98 -21.50
N LYS A 246 -21.90 -12.10 -22.12
CA LYS A 246 -23.07 -12.87 -21.69
C LYS A 246 -22.64 -13.90 -20.66
N PHE A 247 -23.26 -13.86 -19.49
CA PHE A 247 -23.00 -14.82 -18.43
C PHE A 247 -23.75 -16.13 -18.69
N GLU A 248 -23.08 -17.05 -19.35
CA GLU A 248 -23.58 -18.39 -19.70
C GLU A 248 -22.99 -19.47 -18.79
N GLY A 249 -23.57 -20.66 -18.80
CA GLY A 249 -23.13 -21.79 -17.96
C GLY A 249 -23.66 -21.74 -16.52
N GLN A 250 -23.58 -22.89 -15.83
CA GLN A 250 -24.05 -23.00 -14.45
C GLN A 250 -23.06 -22.33 -13.49
N PRO A 251 -23.51 -21.43 -12.59
CA PRO A 251 -22.64 -20.84 -11.59
C PRO A 251 -22.25 -21.87 -10.52
N ARG A 252 -21.00 -21.80 -10.08
CA ARG A 252 -20.47 -22.48 -8.90
C ARG A 252 -20.28 -21.44 -7.80
N GLY A 253 -21.11 -21.51 -6.77
CA GLY A 253 -21.16 -20.50 -5.72
C GLY A 253 -21.85 -19.21 -6.16
N ASN A 254 -21.77 -18.17 -5.33
CA ASN A 254 -22.42 -16.89 -5.61
C ASN A 254 -21.60 -16.06 -6.61
N CYS A 255 -21.97 -16.16 -7.88
CA CYS A 255 -21.32 -15.47 -8.99
C CYS A 255 -21.94 -14.11 -9.35
N ILE A 256 -23.09 -13.76 -8.78
CA ILE A 256 -23.81 -12.53 -9.10
C ILE A 256 -23.51 -11.50 -8.02
N ARG A 257 -23.27 -10.26 -8.45
CA ARG A 257 -23.15 -9.11 -7.55
C ARG A 257 -24.21 -8.08 -7.90
N ASP A 258 -24.81 -7.51 -6.87
CA ASP A 258 -25.87 -6.50 -7.00
C ASP A 258 -25.36 -5.22 -7.67
N ASP A 259 -24.08 -4.90 -7.49
CA ASP A 259 -23.42 -3.73 -8.09
C ASP A 259 -22.83 -3.99 -9.49
N ASN A 260 -22.98 -5.22 -10.00
CA ASN A 260 -22.49 -5.64 -11.32
C ASN A 260 -20.96 -5.42 -11.52
N ASP A 261 -20.18 -5.43 -10.43
CA ASP A 261 -18.73 -5.16 -10.46
C ASP A 261 -17.85 -6.43 -10.37
N TYR A 262 -17.29 -6.88 -11.49
CA TYR A 262 -16.50 -8.12 -11.55
C TYR A 262 -15.02 -7.86 -11.87
N ALA A 263 -14.25 -7.41 -10.86
CA ALA A 263 -12.81 -7.21 -11.02
C ALA A 263 -12.04 -8.52 -11.24
N LEU A 264 -11.09 -8.46 -12.18
CA LEU A 264 -10.25 -9.59 -12.61
C LEU A 264 -8.78 -9.41 -12.24
N ALA A 265 -8.31 -8.17 -12.08
CA ALA A 265 -6.97 -7.88 -11.59
C ALA A 265 -6.92 -6.52 -10.90
N TRP A 266 -6.10 -6.40 -9.87
CA TRP A 266 -5.90 -5.15 -9.14
C TRP A 266 -4.50 -5.05 -8.53
N VAL A 267 -4.14 -3.82 -8.17
CA VAL A 267 -3.02 -3.52 -7.28
C VAL A 267 -3.50 -2.80 -6.04
N ARG A 268 -2.70 -2.82 -4.99
CA ARG A 268 -2.90 -1.98 -3.80
C ARG A 268 -1.60 -1.83 -3.01
N ASN A 269 -1.61 -0.89 -2.08
CA ASN A 269 -0.69 -0.90 -0.95
C ASN A 269 -1.32 -1.63 0.25
N TYR A 270 -0.48 -2.33 1.02
CA TYR A 270 -0.78 -2.78 2.37
C TYR A 270 0.42 -2.43 3.25
N GLY A 271 0.32 -1.32 4.00
CA GLY A 271 1.50 -0.59 4.47
C GLY A 271 2.32 -0.09 3.27
N ARG A 272 3.64 -0.31 3.30
CA ARG A 272 4.54 -0.02 2.16
C ARG A 272 4.54 -1.11 1.10
N GLY A 273 3.93 -2.26 1.39
CA GLY A 273 3.93 -3.44 0.53
C GLY A 273 3.12 -3.22 -0.73
N ARG A 274 3.66 -3.68 -1.86
CA ARG A 274 3.01 -3.60 -3.17
C ARG A 274 2.36 -4.95 -3.45
N VAL A 275 1.03 -4.97 -3.43
CA VAL A 275 0.23 -6.17 -3.59
C VAL A 275 -0.42 -6.18 -4.97
N PHE A 276 -0.26 -7.27 -5.69
CA PHE A 276 -0.94 -7.53 -6.96
C PHE A 276 -1.76 -8.82 -6.85
N HIS A 277 -2.95 -8.82 -7.44
CA HIS A 277 -3.73 -10.05 -7.65
C HIS A 277 -4.36 -10.07 -9.03
N SER A 278 -4.49 -11.28 -9.61
CA SER A 278 -5.28 -11.52 -10.81
C SER A 278 -5.95 -12.88 -10.79
N THR A 279 -7.20 -12.97 -11.21
CA THR A 279 -7.89 -14.26 -11.36
C THR A 279 -7.43 -15.06 -12.59
N ILE A 280 -6.75 -14.43 -13.55
CA ILE A 280 -6.47 -15.00 -14.87
C ILE A 280 -5.23 -15.90 -14.80
N ALA A 281 -5.30 -17.04 -14.14
CA ALA A 281 -4.17 -17.96 -14.02
C ALA A 281 -4.58 -19.42 -13.81
N HIS A 282 -5.84 -19.74 -14.07
CA HIS A 282 -6.35 -21.09 -13.84
C HIS A 282 -5.76 -22.07 -14.86
N ASN A 283 -5.80 -21.71 -16.14
CA ASN A 283 -5.34 -22.59 -17.21
C ASN A 283 -3.84 -22.44 -17.53
N PRO A 284 -3.15 -23.54 -17.93
CA PRO A 284 -1.74 -23.50 -18.30
C PRO A 284 -1.40 -22.54 -19.44
N TYR A 285 -2.32 -22.34 -20.40
CA TYR A 285 -2.04 -21.55 -21.60
C TYR A 285 -1.83 -20.06 -21.35
N VAL A 286 -2.30 -19.55 -20.22
CA VAL A 286 -2.03 -18.19 -19.78
C VAL A 286 -0.52 -17.92 -19.76
N PHE A 287 0.26 -18.92 -19.37
CA PHE A 287 1.71 -18.82 -19.18
C PHE A 287 2.54 -19.09 -20.46
N TRP A 288 1.88 -19.20 -21.62
CA TRP A 288 2.52 -19.05 -22.94
C TRP A 288 1.79 -18.07 -23.85
N ASP A 289 0.86 -17.28 -23.31
CA ASP A 289 0.29 -16.13 -23.98
C ASP A 289 1.26 -14.94 -23.85
N ARG A 290 1.68 -14.38 -24.98
CA ARG A 290 2.66 -13.28 -25.02
C ARG A 290 2.17 -12.01 -24.31
N LYS A 291 0.88 -11.67 -24.42
CA LYS A 291 0.31 -10.48 -23.77
C LYS A 291 0.22 -10.71 -22.25
N MET A 292 -0.25 -11.89 -21.84
CA MET A 292 -0.37 -12.21 -20.42
C MET A 292 0.99 -12.31 -19.72
N LEU A 293 2.01 -12.92 -20.35
CA LEU A 293 3.36 -12.94 -19.76
C LEU A 293 3.96 -11.54 -19.61
N ARG A 294 3.69 -10.63 -20.55
CA ARG A 294 4.07 -9.23 -20.41
C ARG A 294 3.30 -8.52 -19.29
N PHE A 295 2.01 -8.80 -19.12
CA PHE A 295 1.21 -8.31 -17.99
C PHE A 295 1.80 -8.78 -16.65
N TYR A 296 2.12 -10.07 -16.53
CA TYR A 296 2.74 -10.64 -15.33
C TYR A 296 4.16 -10.14 -15.06
N LEU A 297 4.94 -9.84 -16.10
CA LEU A 297 6.23 -9.18 -15.94
C LEU A 297 6.06 -7.79 -15.30
N ALA A 298 5.14 -6.97 -15.81
CA ALA A 298 4.86 -5.65 -15.25
C ALA A 298 4.36 -5.76 -13.80
N ALA A 299 3.46 -6.71 -13.50
CA ALA A 299 2.99 -7.00 -12.16
C ALA A 299 4.10 -7.44 -11.20
N ALA A 300 5.02 -8.31 -11.66
CA ALA A 300 6.18 -8.74 -10.88
C ALA A 300 7.12 -7.58 -10.58
N GLN A 301 7.44 -6.75 -11.58
CA GLN A 301 8.29 -5.57 -11.36
C GLN A 301 7.64 -4.52 -10.46
N PHE A 302 6.30 -4.41 -10.49
CA PHE A 302 5.55 -3.60 -9.53
C PHE A 302 5.68 -4.15 -8.10
N ALA A 303 5.40 -5.45 -7.89
CA ALA A 303 5.52 -6.08 -6.56
C ALA A 303 6.95 -5.96 -6.00
N LEU A 304 7.97 -6.18 -6.85
CA LEU A 304 9.38 -6.04 -6.51
C LEU A 304 9.81 -4.58 -6.26
N GLY A 305 9.02 -3.59 -6.71
CA GLY A 305 9.28 -2.17 -6.49
C GLY A 305 10.21 -1.50 -7.51
N ASP A 306 10.37 -2.12 -8.69
CA ASP A 306 11.15 -1.57 -9.81
C ASP A 306 10.30 -0.80 -10.82
N LEU A 307 9.01 -1.15 -10.95
CA LEU A 307 8.04 -0.41 -11.75
C LEU A 307 7.13 0.43 -10.83
N PRO A 308 7.35 1.75 -10.69
CA PRO A 308 6.48 2.62 -9.90
C PRO A 308 5.09 2.66 -10.51
N ALA A 309 4.07 2.49 -9.67
CA ALA A 309 2.68 2.63 -10.08
C ALA A 309 1.80 3.12 -8.90
N PRO A 310 0.78 3.94 -9.16
CA PRO A 310 -0.11 4.42 -8.12
C PRO A 310 -1.06 3.32 -7.63
N THR A 311 -1.47 3.39 -6.37
CA THR A 311 -2.28 2.36 -5.71
C THR A 311 -3.49 2.92 -4.96
N ILE A 312 -3.78 4.21 -5.11
CA ILE A 312 -4.99 4.81 -4.52
C ILE A 312 -6.21 4.01 -5.04
N PRO A 313 -7.10 3.54 -4.14
CA PRO A 313 -8.23 2.72 -4.51
C PRO A 313 -9.12 3.36 -5.58
N SER A 314 -9.69 2.55 -6.47
CA SER A 314 -10.45 3.04 -7.63
C SER A 314 -11.62 3.96 -7.27
N ALA A 315 -12.31 3.70 -6.15
CA ALA A 315 -13.43 4.53 -5.70
C ALA A 315 -13.00 5.91 -5.19
N LYS A 316 -11.71 6.11 -4.87
CA LYS A 316 -11.18 7.40 -4.42
C LYS A 316 -10.62 8.24 -5.58
N LEU A 317 -10.68 7.78 -6.82
CA LEU A 317 -10.04 8.49 -7.94
C LEU A 317 -10.91 9.62 -8.47
N THR A 318 -10.48 10.84 -8.18
CA THR A 318 -10.98 12.06 -8.82
C THR A 318 -10.03 12.51 -9.93
N PRO A 319 -10.48 13.39 -10.84
CA PRO A 319 -9.58 14.04 -11.80
C PRO A 319 -8.38 14.74 -11.13
N ALA A 320 -8.57 15.32 -9.95
CA ALA A 320 -7.50 15.98 -9.18
C ALA A 320 -6.47 14.96 -8.67
N ILE A 321 -6.92 13.84 -8.10
CA ILE A 321 -6.02 12.77 -7.65
C ILE A 321 -5.26 12.17 -8.83
N ARG A 322 -5.91 11.98 -9.99
CA ARG A 322 -5.24 11.54 -11.23
C ARG A 322 -4.15 12.53 -11.68
N ALA A 323 -4.39 13.84 -11.54
CA ALA A 323 -3.38 14.85 -11.82
C ALA A 323 -2.20 14.75 -10.83
N GLN A 324 -2.48 14.58 -9.54
CA GLN A 324 -1.47 14.41 -8.50
C GLN A 324 -0.62 13.16 -8.73
N GLU A 325 -1.23 12.02 -9.08
CA GLU A 325 -0.53 10.78 -9.42
C GLU A 325 0.48 11.00 -10.58
N ARG A 326 0.09 11.78 -11.61
CA ARG A 326 1.00 12.13 -12.73
C ARG A 326 2.19 12.99 -12.29
N PHE A 327 2.02 13.82 -11.27
CA PHE A 327 3.09 14.64 -10.71
C PHE A 327 3.89 13.93 -9.62
N GLY A 328 3.49 12.72 -9.22
CA GLY A 328 4.06 12.05 -8.04
C GLY A 328 3.73 12.76 -6.72
N TRP A 329 2.68 13.59 -6.71
CA TRP A 329 2.28 14.37 -5.55
C TRP A 329 1.41 13.54 -4.61
N ARG A 330 1.71 13.65 -3.30
CA ARG A 330 1.00 12.94 -2.22
C ARG A 330 0.58 13.96 -1.17
N LEU A 331 -0.68 14.38 -1.19
CA LEU A 331 -1.26 15.24 -0.16
C LEU A 331 -1.75 14.38 1.01
N GLY A 332 -1.33 14.72 2.22
CA GLY A 332 -1.80 14.04 3.43
C GLY A 332 -1.85 14.98 4.63
N ILE A 333 -2.54 14.55 5.68
CA ILE A 333 -2.61 15.31 6.93
C ILE A 333 -1.33 15.11 7.73
N GLU A 334 -0.71 16.20 8.20
CA GLU A 334 0.24 16.09 9.30
C GLU A 334 -0.53 15.87 10.61
N ALA A 335 -0.13 14.85 11.36
CA ALA A 335 -0.90 14.41 12.54
C ALA A 335 -1.07 15.51 13.60
N TYR A 336 -0.18 16.52 13.63
CA TYR A 336 -0.30 17.63 14.55
C TYR A 336 -1.58 18.46 14.33
N THR A 337 -2.11 18.54 13.11
CA THR A 337 -3.42 19.16 12.81
C THR A 337 -4.54 18.65 13.71
N PHE A 338 -4.50 17.36 14.09
CA PHE A 338 -5.50 16.71 14.94
C PHE A 338 -4.91 16.19 16.26
N TYR A 339 -3.83 16.78 16.78
CA TYR A 339 -3.17 16.27 18.00
C TYR A 339 -4.06 16.26 19.25
N LYS A 340 -5.12 17.08 19.27
CA LYS A 340 -6.14 17.09 20.33
C LYS A 340 -7.09 15.90 20.27
N HIS A 341 -7.11 15.18 19.16
CA HIS A 341 -7.85 13.94 18.97
C HIS A 341 -6.93 12.72 19.11
N THR A 342 -7.52 11.56 19.37
CA THR A 342 -6.78 10.29 19.33
C THR A 342 -6.36 9.94 17.90
N LEU A 343 -5.39 9.05 17.74
CA LEU A 343 -4.93 8.59 16.42
C LEU A 343 -6.08 7.98 15.61
N LEU A 344 -6.93 7.15 16.21
CA LEU A 344 -8.04 6.52 15.47
C LEU A 344 -9.06 7.56 14.97
N GLU A 345 -9.33 8.60 15.76
CA GLU A 345 -10.18 9.73 15.35
C GLU A 345 -9.50 10.58 14.26
N ALA A 346 -8.18 10.78 14.34
CA ALA A 346 -7.42 11.48 13.30
C ALA A 346 -7.43 10.72 11.96
N ILE A 347 -7.39 9.39 11.99
CA ILE A 347 -7.56 8.53 10.79
C ILE A 347 -8.95 8.76 10.17
N ASP A 348 -10.02 8.78 10.99
CA ASP A 348 -11.38 9.01 10.51
C ASP A 348 -11.55 10.39 9.88
N LYS A 349 -11.04 11.43 10.55
CA LYS A 349 -11.04 12.80 10.02
C LYS A 349 -10.26 12.92 8.71
N THR A 350 -9.12 12.25 8.59
CA THR A 350 -8.35 12.20 7.33
C THR A 350 -9.17 11.57 6.20
N ALA A 351 -9.88 10.47 6.48
CA ALA A 351 -10.75 9.82 5.51
C ALA A 351 -11.96 10.69 5.14
N GLU A 352 -12.56 11.41 6.09
CA GLU A 352 -13.66 12.36 5.87
C GLU A 352 -13.27 13.50 4.92
N LEU A 353 -12.01 13.94 4.96
CA LEU A 353 -11.43 14.92 4.03
C LEU A 353 -11.18 14.36 2.63
N GLY A 354 -11.38 13.05 2.41
CA GLY A 354 -11.11 12.37 1.14
C GLY A 354 -9.61 12.16 0.88
N LEU A 355 -8.75 12.30 1.89
CA LEU A 355 -7.31 12.15 1.75
C LEU A 355 -6.89 10.68 1.89
N ALA A 356 -5.90 10.28 1.09
CA ALA A 356 -5.38 8.90 1.08
C ALA A 356 -4.17 8.72 2.00
N TYR A 357 -3.58 9.82 2.49
CA TYR A 357 -2.31 9.82 3.20
C TYR A 357 -2.39 10.61 4.51
N MET A 358 -1.56 10.24 5.48
CA MET A 358 -1.35 10.99 6.72
C MET A 358 0.07 10.79 7.27
N GLY A 359 0.46 11.66 8.20
CA GLY A 359 1.57 11.47 9.12
C GLY A 359 1.10 10.84 10.44
N GLY A 360 2.04 10.39 11.26
CA GLY A 360 1.80 10.00 12.65
C GLY A 360 2.59 10.87 13.63
N LEU A 361 2.17 10.87 14.89
CA LEU A 361 2.73 11.73 15.93
C LEU A 361 3.03 10.92 17.19
N SER A 362 4.29 10.93 17.65
CA SER A 362 4.74 10.00 18.69
C SER A 362 4.04 10.15 20.04
N PHE A 363 3.59 11.35 20.38
CA PHE A 363 2.92 11.64 21.65
C PHE A 363 1.38 11.64 21.54
N GLN A 364 0.81 11.31 20.38
CA GLN A 364 -0.64 11.21 20.22
C GLN A 364 -1.16 9.91 20.83
N LYS A 365 -2.24 9.99 21.62
CA LYS A 365 -2.88 8.80 22.19
C LYS A 365 -3.51 7.95 21.09
N VAL A 366 -3.36 6.63 21.16
CA VAL A 366 -3.90 5.73 20.11
C VAL A 366 -5.43 5.78 20.09
N SER A 367 -6.08 5.46 21.22
CA SER A 367 -7.53 5.57 21.39
C SER A 367 -7.89 5.63 22.88
N LYS A 368 -9.18 5.70 23.21
CA LYS A 368 -9.65 5.55 24.60
C LYS A 368 -9.32 4.17 25.18
N GLU A 369 -9.39 3.13 24.35
CA GLU A 369 -9.17 1.73 24.74
C GLU A 369 -7.71 1.31 24.65
N ILE A 370 -6.88 2.05 23.92
CA ILE A 370 -5.42 1.94 23.92
C ILE A 370 -4.86 3.30 24.39
N PRO A 371 -4.87 3.59 25.71
CA PRO A 371 -4.50 4.91 26.25
C PRO A 371 -2.97 5.16 26.26
N LYS A 372 -2.23 4.42 25.44
CA LYS A 372 -0.79 4.58 25.21
C LYS A 372 -0.58 5.61 24.10
N ASN A 373 0.60 6.23 24.09
CA ASN A 373 1.00 7.04 22.96
C ASN A 373 1.32 6.15 21.76
N PHE A 374 1.25 6.71 20.56
CA PHE A 374 1.62 6.04 19.33
C PHE A 374 3.15 6.03 19.14
N GLU A 375 3.85 5.27 19.98
CA GLU A 375 5.30 5.20 20.05
C GLU A 375 5.79 3.74 20.23
N PRO A 376 7.12 3.49 20.18
CA PRO A 376 7.64 2.16 20.49
C PRO A 376 7.19 1.68 21.87
N GLY A 377 6.72 0.44 21.97
CA GLY A 377 6.17 -0.14 23.20
C GLY A 377 4.72 -0.62 23.05
N LEU A 378 4.05 -0.28 21.96
CA LEU A 378 2.82 -0.93 21.55
C LEU A 378 3.05 -2.42 21.27
N THR A 379 2.12 -3.25 21.73
CA THR A 379 2.10 -4.68 21.47
C THR A 379 1.78 -4.96 19.99
N ASN A 380 2.06 -6.18 19.54
CA ASN A 380 1.75 -6.57 18.16
C ASN A 380 0.25 -6.50 17.84
N ASP A 381 -0.62 -6.77 18.82
CA ASP A 381 -2.07 -6.67 18.62
C ASP A 381 -2.55 -5.21 18.56
N GLU A 382 -2.01 -4.33 19.40
CA GLU A 382 -2.30 -2.89 19.32
C GLU A 382 -1.86 -2.30 17.96
N LEU A 383 -0.67 -2.67 17.49
CA LEU A 383 -0.21 -2.29 16.14
C LEU A 383 -1.13 -2.86 15.06
N ARG A 384 -1.55 -4.13 15.17
CA ARG A 384 -2.49 -4.75 14.24
C ARG A 384 -3.81 -3.98 14.18
N GLN A 385 -4.38 -3.56 15.32
CA GLN A 385 -5.60 -2.76 15.35
C GLN A 385 -5.44 -1.42 14.62
N ILE A 386 -4.31 -0.74 14.79
CA ILE A 386 -3.99 0.50 14.07
C ILE A 386 -3.89 0.24 12.56
N ARG A 387 -3.18 -0.81 12.13
CA ARG A 387 -3.05 -1.17 10.71
C ARG A 387 -4.41 -1.47 10.07
N LEU A 388 -5.27 -2.21 10.77
CA LEU A 388 -6.61 -2.52 10.29
C LEU A 388 -7.52 -1.28 10.23
N LYS A 389 -7.36 -0.34 11.17
CA LYS A 389 -8.05 0.95 11.11
C LYS A 389 -7.62 1.75 9.87
N LEU A 390 -6.32 1.91 9.64
CA LEU A 390 -5.77 2.56 8.45
C LEU A 390 -6.29 1.92 7.16
N ASP A 391 -6.25 0.58 7.07
CA ASP A 391 -6.77 -0.18 5.94
C ASP A 391 -8.27 0.08 5.70
N SER A 392 -9.10 -0.01 6.75
CA SER A 392 -10.54 0.22 6.66
C SER A 392 -10.92 1.64 6.21
N ALA A 393 -10.11 2.63 6.60
CA ALA A 393 -10.27 4.03 6.20
C ALA A 393 -9.71 4.29 4.79
N GLY A 394 -8.96 3.35 4.22
CA GLY A 394 -8.19 3.54 2.99
C GLY A 394 -7.17 4.66 3.11
N VAL A 395 -6.53 4.79 4.28
CA VAL A 395 -5.52 5.80 4.60
C VAL A 395 -4.17 5.10 4.80
N THR A 396 -3.10 5.66 4.24
CA THR A 396 -1.73 5.18 4.42
C THR A 396 -0.92 6.19 5.20
N MET A 397 -0.21 5.73 6.24
CA MET A 397 0.69 6.58 7.00
C MET A 397 2.07 6.63 6.33
N LEU A 398 2.52 7.82 5.93
CA LEU A 398 3.78 8.00 5.19
C LEU A 398 4.89 8.60 6.07
N THR A 399 4.55 9.65 6.81
CA THR A 399 5.50 10.38 7.68
C THR A 399 5.23 10.06 9.14
N TYR A 400 6.22 10.28 10.00
CA TYR A 400 6.05 10.15 11.45
C TYR A 400 6.95 11.12 12.20
N TYR A 401 6.34 12.00 12.99
CA TYR A 401 7.08 12.90 13.86
C TYR A 401 7.56 12.17 15.11
N TYR A 402 8.87 12.16 15.30
CA TYR A 402 9.53 11.69 16.50
C TYR A 402 10.64 12.68 16.86
N HIS A 403 10.43 13.47 17.92
CA HIS A 403 11.22 14.67 18.19
C HIS A 403 12.74 14.45 18.13
N SER A 404 13.28 13.45 18.80
CA SER A 404 14.73 13.20 18.77
C SER A 404 15.02 11.70 18.72
N ILE A 405 15.47 11.21 17.57
CA ILE A 405 15.93 9.83 17.42
C ILE A 405 17.23 9.66 18.23
N PRO A 406 17.34 8.64 19.11
CA PRO A 406 18.55 8.41 19.89
C PRO A 406 19.78 8.12 19.02
N GLY A 407 20.96 8.59 19.44
CA GLY A 407 22.23 8.39 18.74
C GLY A 407 22.92 7.05 18.99
N ASP A 408 22.36 6.19 19.83
CA ASP A 408 22.88 4.84 20.11
C ASP A 408 22.20 3.76 19.24
N GLU A 409 22.92 2.68 18.95
CA GLU A 409 22.41 1.61 18.06
C GLU A 409 21.13 0.94 18.59
N ALA A 410 21.01 0.77 19.91
CA ALA A 410 19.83 0.13 20.49
C ALA A 410 18.60 1.04 20.36
N GLY A 411 18.77 2.35 20.59
CA GLY A 411 17.74 3.36 20.40
C GLY A 411 17.29 3.48 18.95
N CYS A 412 18.23 3.62 18.01
CA CYS A 412 17.92 3.59 16.58
C CYS A 412 17.18 2.32 16.19
N ARG A 413 17.67 1.13 16.56
CA ARG A 413 17.03 -0.14 16.21
C ARG A 413 15.58 -0.23 16.68
N ARG A 414 15.31 0.16 17.93
CA ARG A 414 13.94 0.18 18.48
C ARG A 414 13.00 1.06 17.65
N ILE A 415 13.45 2.25 17.26
CA ILE A 415 12.64 3.24 16.52
C ILE A 415 12.42 2.82 15.07
N PHE A 416 13.47 2.38 14.38
CA PHE A 416 13.38 1.95 12.99
C PHE A 416 12.61 0.62 12.83
N ASP A 417 12.69 -0.31 13.80
CA ASP A 417 11.84 -1.51 13.82
C ASP A 417 10.36 -1.16 14.01
N PHE A 418 10.05 -0.19 14.89
CA PHE A 418 8.70 0.33 15.04
C PHE A 418 8.19 0.95 13.72
N ALA A 419 8.98 1.81 13.10
CA ALA A 419 8.62 2.43 11.83
C ALA A 419 8.38 1.42 10.71
N ARG A 420 9.23 0.40 10.61
CA ARG A 420 9.06 -0.72 9.68
C ARG A 420 7.74 -1.46 9.91
N LYS A 421 7.37 -1.70 11.17
CA LYS A 421 6.10 -2.35 11.56
C LYS A 421 4.87 -1.49 11.29
N VAL A 422 5.02 -0.16 11.20
CA VAL A 422 3.94 0.79 10.90
C VAL A 422 3.93 1.20 9.41
N GLY A 423 4.94 0.81 8.64
CA GLY A 423 5.02 1.18 7.22
C GLY A 423 5.39 2.64 6.99
N ILE A 424 6.11 3.27 7.92
CA ILE A 424 6.61 4.64 7.78
C ILE A 424 7.70 4.70 6.70
N GLU A 425 7.65 5.74 5.86
CA GLU A 425 8.65 6.02 4.81
C GLU A 425 9.69 7.06 5.28
N THR A 426 9.24 8.05 6.07
CA THR A 426 10.07 9.20 6.47
C THR A 426 9.78 9.61 7.91
N PHE A 427 10.82 9.69 8.74
CA PHE A 427 10.75 10.38 10.03
C PHE A 427 10.87 11.89 9.84
N MET A 428 10.13 12.65 10.64
CA MET A 428 10.38 14.08 10.89
C MET A 428 10.97 14.19 12.30
N SER A 429 12.21 14.66 12.40
CA SER A 429 12.98 14.59 13.66
C SER A 429 14.02 15.70 13.77
N GLU A 430 14.45 15.97 15.00
CA GLU A 430 15.47 16.93 15.39
C GLU A 430 16.51 16.23 16.29
N PRO A 431 17.25 15.24 15.75
CA PRO A 431 18.29 14.59 16.51
C PRO A 431 19.46 15.55 16.78
N ALA A 432 20.22 15.30 17.84
CA ALA A 432 21.50 15.98 18.04
C ALA A 432 22.44 15.72 16.82
N PRO A 433 23.20 16.72 16.33
CA PRO A 433 24.06 16.53 15.15
C PRO A 433 25.03 15.35 15.24
N GLU A 434 25.56 15.08 16.43
CA GLU A 434 26.45 13.94 16.72
C GLU A 434 25.76 12.57 16.58
N SER A 435 24.43 12.51 16.67
CA SER A 435 23.65 11.28 16.48
C SER A 435 23.50 10.88 15.02
N LEU A 436 23.72 11.81 14.08
CA LEU A 436 23.40 11.61 12.67
C LEU A 436 24.21 10.49 12.01
N ASP A 437 25.43 10.22 12.47
CA ASP A 437 26.27 9.14 11.92
C ASP A 437 25.68 7.75 12.22
N THR A 438 25.13 7.56 13.41
CA THR A 438 24.42 6.32 13.75
C THR A 438 23.10 6.24 13.01
N ILE A 439 22.32 7.32 13.00
CA ILE A 439 21.01 7.38 12.35
C ILE A 439 21.12 7.08 10.85
N GLU A 440 22.14 7.61 10.17
CA GLU A 440 22.38 7.38 8.75
C GLU A 440 22.53 5.90 8.39
N LYS A 441 23.28 5.13 9.22
CA LYS A 441 23.42 3.68 9.03
C LYS A 441 22.06 2.98 9.06
N PHE A 442 21.18 3.38 9.97
CA PHE A 442 19.84 2.81 10.09
C PHE A 442 18.91 3.28 8.97
N CYS A 443 19.03 4.52 8.50
CA CYS A 443 18.33 4.98 7.30
C CYS A 443 18.63 4.08 6.09
N ASP A 444 19.90 3.72 5.90
CA ASP A 444 20.33 2.86 4.80
C ASP A 444 19.91 1.39 5.01
N GLU A 445 20.07 0.84 6.22
CA GLU A 445 19.67 -0.54 6.56
C GLU A 445 18.16 -0.77 6.37
N TYR A 446 17.33 0.18 6.82
CA TYR A 446 15.87 0.05 6.82
C TYR A 446 15.19 0.63 5.58
N GLU A 447 15.95 1.32 4.73
CA GLU A 447 15.43 2.09 3.60
C GLU A 447 14.32 3.08 4.03
N ILE A 448 14.55 3.81 5.13
CA ILE A 448 13.67 4.84 5.71
C ILE A 448 14.44 6.17 5.75
N ASN A 449 13.77 7.26 5.44
CA ASN A 449 14.40 8.59 5.45
C ASN A 449 14.27 9.27 6.82
N VAL A 450 15.16 10.21 7.10
CA VAL A 450 15.06 11.15 8.22
C VAL A 450 15.10 12.56 7.65
N ALA A 451 14.00 13.27 7.79
CA ALA A 451 13.84 14.66 7.42
C ALA A 451 14.02 15.53 8.68
N LEU A 452 15.10 16.29 8.71
CA LEU A 452 15.46 17.21 9.78
C LEU A 452 14.43 18.34 9.82
N HIS A 453 13.66 18.37 10.89
CA HIS A 453 12.53 19.28 11.08
C HIS A 453 12.98 20.63 11.65
N ASN A 454 12.33 21.71 11.25
CA ASN A 454 12.65 23.06 11.70
C ASN A 454 11.54 23.65 12.57
N HIS A 455 11.85 23.94 13.83
CA HIS A 455 11.10 24.91 14.63
C HIS A 455 11.81 26.27 14.61
N ASP A 456 11.41 27.18 15.51
CA ASP A 456 12.12 28.42 15.76
C ASP A 456 13.58 28.20 16.22
N ARG A 457 14.36 29.29 16.24
CA ARG A 457 15.78 29.25 16.59
C ARG A 457 16.08 28.73 18.00
N LYS A 458 15.12 28.85 18.93
CA LYS A 458 15.29 28.39 20.32
C LYS A 458 15.04 26.88 20.41
N ALA A 459 14.00 26.39 19.74
CA ALA A 459 13.64 24.97 19.73
C ALA A 459 14.57 24.13 18.85
N SER A 460 14.96 24.64 17.68
CA SER A 460 15.82 23.92 16.71
C SER A 460 17.06 24.73 16.32
N PRO A 461 18.00 25.03 17.24
CA PRO A 461 19.11 25.95 16.97
C PRO A 461 20.00 25.54 15.79
N GLN A 462 20.06 24.25 15.46
CA GLN A 462 20.81 23.73 14.31
C GLN A 462 20.03 23.67 13.01
N TYR A 463 18.70 23.56 13.07
CA TYR A 463 17.85 23.23 11.91
C TYR A 463 16.82 24.31 11.55
N TRP A 464 16.69 25.38 12.35
CA TRP A 464 15.68 26.43 12.15
C TRP A 464 15.73 27.15 10.79
N HIS A 465 16.84 27.02 10.04
CA HIS A 465 17.00 27.61 8.71
C HIS A 465 17.64 26.65 7.70
N PRO A 466 17.42 26.85 6.38
CA PRO A 466 17.90 25.96 5.33
C PRO A 466 19.40 25.67 5.34
N GLU A 467 20.26 26.66 5.59
CA GLU A 467 21.71 26.48 5.56
C GLU A 467 22.21 25.61 6.73
N GLY A 468 21.55 25.67 7.89
CA GLY A 468 21.84 24.79 9.02
C GLY A 468 21.58 23.32 8.69
N ILE A 469 20.44 23.05 8.04
CA ILE A 469 20.09 21.71 7.54
C ILE A 469 21.08 21.24 6.46
N LEU A 470 21.42 22.10 5.49
CA LEU A 470 22.39 21.75 4.44
C LEU A 470 23.77 21.41 5.03
N LYS A 471 24.21 22.16 6.04
CA LYS A 471 25.44 21.87 6.77
C LYS A 471 25.37 20.51 7.47
N ALA A 472 24.26 20.19 8.13
CA ALA A 472 24.06 18.89 8.76
C ALA A 472 24.03 17.71 7.76
N CYS A 473 23.61 17.97 6.52
CA CYS A 473 23.55 16.99 5.43
C CYS A 473 24.85 16.83 4.64
N GLN A 474 25.88 17.64 4.91
CA GLN A 474 27.12 17.63 4.13
C GLN A 474 27.82 16.27 4.27
N GLY A 475 28.17 15.64 3.14
CA GLY A 475 28.80 14.32 3.12
C GLY A 475 27.87 13.13 3.35
N ARG A 476 26.58 13.36 3.65
CA ARG A 476 25.60 12.31 3.97
C ARG A 476 24.83 11.82 2.75
N THR A 477 24.32 10.59 2.84
CA THR A 477 23.40 10.01 1.85
C THR A 477 22.14 10.86 1.69
N ARG A 478 21.39 10.62 0.62
CA ARG A 478 20.14 11.33 0.32
C ARG A 478 18.97 10.97 1.25
N ARG A 479 19.17 10.01 2.17
CA ARG A 479 18.16 9.62 3.15
C ARG A 479 18.06 10.59 4.33
N ILE A 480 19.07 11.45 4.51
CA ILE A 480 19.02 12.58 5.45
C ILE A 480 18.88 13.88 4.67
N GLY A 481 17.87 14.67 5.06
CA GLY A 481 17.49 15.90 4.37
C GLY A 481 16.58 16.75 5.23
N ALA A 482 15.79 17.63 4.62
CA ALA A 482 14.93 18.58 5.31
C ALA A 482 13.48 18.10 5.38
N CYS A 483 12.85 18.33 6.53
CA CYS A 483 11.41 18.57 6.63
C CYS A 483 11.22 20.08 6.73
N ALA A 484 10.77 20.70 5.63
CA ALA A 484 10.52 22.14 5.64
C ALA A 484 9.18 22.44 6.31
N ASP A 485 9.19 22.95 7.53
CA ASP A 485 8.00 23.59 8.10
C ASP A 485 7.95 25.05 7.64
N MET A 486 6.99 25.32 6.75
CA MET A 486 6.79 26.64 6.18
C MET A 486 6.29 27.65 7.20
N GLY A 487 5.51 27.21 8.20
CA GLY A 487 4.97 28.06 9.25
C GLY A 487 6.08 28.65 10.11
N TYR A 488 7.02 27.83 10.59
CA TYR A 488 8.17 28.31 11.36
C TYR A 488 9.09 29.19 10.53
N TRP A 489 9.35 28.84 9.26
CA TRP A 489 10.14 29.71 8.39
C TRP A 489 9.53 31.09 8.24
N MET A 490 8.23 31.18 7.89
CA MET A 490 7.54 32.44 7.73
C MET A 490 7.55 33.29 9.02
N ARG A 491 7.28 32.67 10.18
CA ARG A 491 7.32 33.35 11.50
C ARG A 491 8.72 33.86 11.87
N ASN A 492 9.77 33.28 11.30
CA ASN A 492 11.16 33.68 11.51
C ASN A 492 11.73 34.53 10.35
N GLY A 493 10.89 35.03 9.44
CA GLY A 493 11.32 35.89 8.34
C GLY A 493 12.10 35.16 7.23
N ILE A 494 12.00 33.83 7.16
CA ILE A 494 12.58 33.02 6.09
C ILE A 494 11.51 32.84 5.00
N ASP A 495 11.85 33.21 3.77
CA ASP A 495 11.01 32.97 2.60
C ASP A 495 10.99 31.46 2.25
N PRO A 496 9.82 30.79 2.29
CA PRO A 496 9.73 29.37 1.95
C PRO A 496 10.16 29.04 0.53
N ILE A 497 9.98 29.94 -0.43
CA ILE A 497 10.35 29.73 -1.85
C ILE A 497 11.88 29.79 -2.00
N GLU A 498 12.55 30.69 -1.30
CA GLU A 498 14.01 30.75 -1.30
C GLU A 498 14.63 29.57 -0.52
N GLY A 499 14.00 29.17 0.60
CA GLY A 499 14.37 27.96 1.32
C GLY A 499 14.27 26.72 0.44
N LEU A 500 13.18 26.59 -0.31
CA LEU A 500 12.98 25.54 -1.31
C LEU A 500 14.08 25.53 -2.38
N LYS A 501 14.37 26.68 -2.99
CA LYS A 501 15.41 26.81 -4.03
C LYS A 501 16.81 26.47 -3.51
N LYS A 502 17.08 26.69 -2.22
CA LYS A 502 18.33 26.31 -1.56
C LYS A 502 18.40 24.80 -1.30
N LEU A 503 17.34 24.21 -0.76
CA LEU A 503 17.33 22.79 -0.38
C LEU A 503 17.27 21.85 -1.59
N LYS A 504 16.49 22.17 -2.61
CA LYS A 504 16.30 21.35 -3.83
C LYS A 504 16.04 19.88 -3.50
N ASP A 505 16.96 19.00 -3.89
CA ASP A 505 16.92 17.54 -3.73
C ASP A 505 17.27 17.08 -2.30
N ARG A 506 17.53 18.00 -1.37
CA ARG A 506 17.56 17.75 0.08
C ARG A 506 16.20 17.93 0.74
N LEU A 507 15.19 18.48 0.06
CA LEU A 507 13.83 18.50 0.61
C LEU A 507 13.20 17.11 0.52
N ILE A 508 13.05 16.43 1.66
CA ILE A 508 12.47 15.08 1.73
C ILE A 508 10.96 15.16 1.95
N THR A 509 10.51 16.04 2.82
CA THR A 509 9.08 16.28 3.08
C THR A 509 8.84 17.75 3.45
N VAL A 510 7.58 18.19 3.44
CA VAL A 510 7.21 19.57 3.75
C VAL A 510 5.98 19.58 4.65
N GLN A 511 6.01 20.36 5.71
CA GLN A 511 4.83 20.75 6.48
C GLN A 511 4.37 22.12 5.95
N MET A 512 3.24 22.09 5.27
CA MET A 512 2.69 23.23 4.57
C MET A 512 1.75 24.01 5.47
N HIS A 513 1.96 25.32 5.48
CA HIS A 513 1.13 26.31 6.16
C HIS A 513 0.84 27.47 5.20
N ASP A 514 -0.19 28.25 5.51
CA ASP A 514 -0.36 29.60 5.00
C ASP A 514 -0.77 30.49 6.18
N LEU A 515 -0.10 31.63 6.36
CA LEU A 515 -0.28 32.48 7.53
C LEU A 515 -1.05 33.74 7.17
N ASN A 516 -1.89 34.24 8.08
CA ASN A 516 -2.56 35.53 7.90
C ASN A 516 -1.57 36.69 7.73
N GLU A 517 -0.43 36.64 8.41
CA GLU A 517 0.65 37.62 8.33
C GLU A 517 2.03 36.97 8.54
N LEU A 518 3.09 37.61 8.05
CA LEU A 518 4.47 37.13 8.13
C LEU A 518 5.18 37.70 9.37
N THR A 519 4.57 37.50 10.53
CA THR A 519 5.10 37.93 11.84
C THR A 519 5.27 36.71 12.74
N PRO A 520 6.01 36.80 13.85
CA PRO A 520 6.05 35.73 14.85
C PRO A 520 4.68 35.36 15.44
N GLN A 521 3.67 36.23 15.31
CA GLN A 521 2.30 36.03 15.81
C GLN A 521 1.34 35.48 14.75
N GLY A 522 1.79 35.35 13.49
CA GLY A 522 0.97 34.84 12.40
C GLY A 522 0.39 33.46 12.74
N HIS A 523 -0.90 33.26 12.48
CA HIS A 523 -1.59 31.99 12.65
C HIS A 523 -2.03 31.43 11.30
N ASP A 524 -2.32 30.14 11.28
CA ASP A 524 -2.70 29.46 10.06
C ASP A 524 -4.07 29.93 9.57
N VAL A 525 -4.18 30.06 8.25
CA VAL A 525 -5.40 30.35 7.50
C VAL A 525 -5.51 29.39 6.31
N PRO A 526 -6.70 29.21 5.70
CA PRO A 526 -6.84 28.37 4.53
C PRO A 526 -5.81 28.69 3.44
N TRP A 527 -5.23 27.66 2.84
CA TRP A 527 -4.17 27.84 1.85
C TRP A 527 -4.64 28.67 0.65
N GLY A 528 -3.81 29.63 0.25
CA GLY A 528 -4.10 30.56 -0.83
C GLY A 528 -4.81 31.84 -0.35
N THR A 529 -5.18 31.95 0.93
CA THR A 529 -5.78 33.17 1.50
C THR A 529 -4.83 33.97 2.37
N GLY A 530 -3.66 33.43 2.70
CA GLY A 530 -2.66 34.07 3.54
C GLY A 530 -1.55 34.79 2.77
N ALA A 531 -0.59 35.29 3.53
CA ALA A 531 0.62 35.96 3.04
C ALA A 531 1.75 34.98 2.65
N GLY A 532 1.56 33.67 2.83
CA GLY A 532 2.59 32.64 2.66
C GLY A 532 2.86 32.20 1.22
N ARG A 533 2.10 32.72 0.24
CA ARG A 533 2.29 32.48 -1.20
C ARG A 533 2.29 30.99 -1.59
N THR A 534 1.41 30.21 -0.98
CA THR A 534 1.35 28.74 -1.14
C THR A 534 1.20 28.27 -2.59
N GLU A 535 0.44 28.98 -3.44
CA GLU A 535 0.35 28.65 -4.88
C GLU A 535 1.72 28.73 -5.56
N GLN A 536 2.47 29.80 -5.30
CA GLN A 536 3.78 30.04 -5.90
C GLN A 536 4.80 29.02 -5.42
N PHE A 537 4.74 28.64 -4.14
CA PHE A 537 5.56 27.55 -3.59
C PHE A 537 5.31 26.23 -4.30
N LEU A 538 4.05 25.82 -4.47
CA LEU A 538 3.69 24.57 -5.17
C LEU A 538 4.07 24.61 -6.66
N MET A 539 3.93 25.76 -7.32
CA MET A 539 4.40 25.94 -8.69
C MET A 539 5.92 25.81 -8.81
N GLU A 540 6.66 26.36 -7.85
CA GLU A 540 8.13 26.24 -7.82
C GLU A 540 8.59 24.81 -7.53
N MET A 541 7.92 24.10 -6.62
CA MET A 541 8.13 22.66 -6.39
C MET A 541 7.99 21.86 -7.70
N ARG A 542 6.92 22.12 -8.46
CA ARG A 542 6.71 21.50 -9.77
C ARG A 542 7.82 21.87 -10.75
N ARG A 543 8.19 23.15 -10.83
CA ARG A 543 9.23 23.65 -11.76
C ARG A 543 10.59 23.00 -11.48
N LEU A 544 10.91 22.77 -10.21
CA LEU A 544 12.14 22.12 -9.78
C LEU A 544 12.08 20.59 -9.84
N GLY A 545 10.91 20.00 -10.14
CA GLY A 545 10.73 18.55 -10.18
C GLY A 545 10.84 17.87 -8.82
N ILE A 546 10.54 18.59 -7.74
CA ILE A 546 10.66 18.06 -6.37
C ILE A 546 9.38 17.34 -6.00
N THR A 547 9.52 16.06 -5.64
CA THR A 547 8.42 15.19 -5.21
C THR A 547 8.70 14.73 -3.77
N PRO A 548 8.19 15.45 -2.75
CA PRO A 548 8.41 15.07 -1.36
C PRO A 548 7.70 13.74 -1.04
N THR A 549 8.10 13.08 0.06
CA THR A 549 7.35 11.94 0.60
C THR A 549 5.88 12.31 0.79
N MET A 550 5.61 13.50 1.31
CA MET A 550 4.27 14.03 1.49
C MET A 550 4.30 15.57 1.39
N PHE A 551 3.27 16.14 0.77
CA PHE A 551 2.85 17.50 1.05
C PHE A 551 1.97 17.43 2.30
N GLY A 552 2.59 17.69 3.44
CA GLY A 552 1.95 17.59 4.74
C GLY A 552 1.06 18.78 5.02
N LEU A 553 -0.24 18.57 5.13
CA LEU A 553 -1.19 19.57 5.56
C LEU A 553 -1.13 19.67 7.09
N GLU A 554 -0.41 20.68 7.57
CA GLU A 554 -0.44 21.06 8.97
C GLU A 554 -1.29 22.34 9.14
N TYR A 555 -2.30 22.27 9.98
CA TYR A 555 -3.16 23.41 10.32
C TYR A 555 -3.20 23.61 11.82
N SER A 556 -2.30 24.47 12.29
CA SER A 556 -2.00 24.76 13.68
C SER A 556 -2.80 25.94 14.24
N TYR A 557 -4.10 25.98 13.90
CA TYR A 557 -5.06 26.97 14.40
C TYR A 557 -6.46 26.35 14.57
N ASN A 558 -7.22 26.85 15.53
CA ASN A 558 -8.58 26.38 15.83
C ASN A 558 -8.72 24.84 15.94
N PHE A 559 -7.79 24.18 16.64
CA PHE A 559 -7.56 22.72 16.59
C PHE A 559 -8.79 21.81 16.74
N LEU A 560 -9.80 22.20 17.53
CA LEU A 560 -11.00 21.38 17.75
C LEU A 560 -12.05 21.54 16.66
N GLU A 561 -12.00 22.65 15.92
CA GLU A 561 -12.99 23.05 14.92
C GLU A 561 -12.33 23.34 13.54
N SER A 562 -11.10 22.88 13.32
CA SER A 562 -10.30 23.19 12.13
C SER A 562 -10.77 22.50 10.85
N MET A 563 -11.65 21.48 10.94
CA MET A 563 -12.10 20.67 9.80
C MET A 563 -12.58 21.49 8.58
N PRO A 564 -13.42 22.55 8.72
CA PRO A 564 -13.86 23.35 7.59
C PRO A 564 -12.71 24.06 6.88
N ASP A 565 -11.70 24.53 7.61
CA ASP A 565 -10.55 25.23 7.02
C ASP A 565 -9.53 24.25 6.41
N VAL A 566 -9.27 23.13 7.08
CA VAL A 566 -8.47 22.02 6.54
C VAL A 566 -9.06 21.51 5.22
N LYS A 567 -10.39 21.43 5.12
CA LYS A 567 -11.08 21.07 3.88
C LYS A 567 -10.79 22.07 2.75
N LYS A 568 -10.83 23.38 3.03
CA LYS A 568 -10.47 24.42 2.04
C LYS A 568 -9.02 24.29 1.56
N CYS A 569 -8.09 23.93 2.44
CA CYS A 569 -6.69 23.67 2.05
C CYS A 569 -6.57 22.49 1.08
N ALA A 570 -7.28 21.38 1.34
CA ALA A 570 -7.31 20.23 0.44
C ALA A 570 -7.96 20.56 -0.91
N GLU A 571 -9.06 21.33 -0.90
CA GLU A 571 -9.72 21.82 -2.11
C GLU A 571 -8.81 22.74 -2.94
N PHE A 572 -8.07 23.65 -2.29
CA PHE A 572 -7.07 24.49 -2.94
C PHE A 572 -6.02 23.65 -3.67
N PHE A 573 -5.44 22.64 -3.00
CA PHE A 573 -4.43 21.75 -3.60
C PHE A 573 -5.00 20.94 -4.77
N ASN A 574 -6.23 20.43 -4.65
CA ASN A 574 -6.93 19.72 -5.72
C ASN A 574 -7.15 20.61 -6.95
N ASN A 575 -7.65 21.83 -6.74
CA ASN A 575 -7.91 22.79 -7.81
C ASN A 575 -6.62 23.21 -8.52
N LEU A 576 -5.55 23.46 -7.78
CA LEU A 576 -4.24 23.77 -8.37
C LEU A 576 -3.69 22.59 -9.18
N SER A 577 -3.81 21.36 -8.67
CA SER A 577 -3.38 20.16 -9.39
C SER A 577 -4.08 20.02 -10.74
N LEU A 578 -5.40 20.27 -10.78
CA LEU A 578 -6.19 20.27 -12.03
C LEU A 578 -5.75 21.37 -12.99
N LYS A 579 -5.63 22.61 -12.49
CA LYS A 579 -5.17 23.76 -13.27
C LYS A 579 -3.81 23.49 -13.93
N LEU A 580 -2.88 22.85 -13.21
CA LEU A 580 -1.55 22.53 -13.70
C LEU A 580 -1.53 21.37 -14.70
N ALA A 581 -2.47 20.42 -14.57
CA ALA A 581 -2.64 19.30 -15.48
C ALA A 581 -3.25 19.68 -16.83
N ASN A 582 -4.09 20.71 -16.88
CA ASN A 582 -4.75 21.14 -18.12
C ASN A 582 -3.88 22.11 -18.96
N LYS A 583 -2.76 22.60 -18.41
CA LYS A 583 -1.85 23.55 -19.07
C LYS A 583 -0.67 22.90 -19.78
N GLY A 584 -0.47 21.59 -19.63
CA GLY A 584 0.59 20.82 -20.28
C GLY A 584 0.00 19.60 -20.95
#